data_AF-A0A6B0WSU7-F1
#
_entry.id   AF-A0A6B0WSU7-F1
#
_cell.length_a   1.000
_cell.length_b   1.000
_cell.length_c   1.000
_cell.angle_alpha   90.00
_cell.angle_beta   90.00
_cell.angle_gamma   90.00
#
_symmetry.space_group_name_H-M   'P 1'
#
loop_
_entity.id
_entity.type
_entity.pdbx_description
1 polymer ?
#
loop_
_entity_poly.entity_id
_entity_poly.type
_entity_poly.pdbx_seq_one_letter_code
_entity_poly.pdbx_strand_id
1 'polypeptide(L)'
;MQGKPNANTHPTERESRSLTNIFLEQFTAFKRLDLNLGQGINVFIGANGTGKTHLLKVAYAACDITKTGLDFAEKLTRVFLPSGRVLGRLAKRQEERVLARIDVFRGNKKLHAFFYSDSESPASSVTTGYDTWSEDTIESVFIPVKEMLSHGPGFRSLYAQREVYFEEIHADILDRAYRPPLRGPLGSARRRILRDLQNAVEGEITVKNEEFFLQTGHGNLEFTLLAEGMRKLGLLWILVQNGTLQNGSVLFWDEPETNLNPKLCEVLIDILLRLQRLGVQILIATHDFAILKELELQMTAGDQVRFHALYRDVSDGELRCESASLPFQLQHSPIDEAFSSLYDREIERSLGGDE
;
A
#
# COMPACT_ATOMS: atom_id res chain seq x y z
N MET A 1 42.76 -27.60 7.29
CA MET A 1 42.69 -26.12 7.25
C MET A 1 41.23 -25.74 7.10
N GLN A 2 40.66 -25.12 8.13
CA GLN A 2 39.27 -24.65 8.15
C GLN A 2 39.11 -23.48 7.18
N GLY A 3 38.21 -23.61 6.21
CA GLY A 3 37.80 -22.53 5.33
C GLY A 3 36.93 -21.55 6.10
N LYS A 4 37.38 -20.30 6.24
CA LYS A 4 36.56 -19.20 6.76
C LYS A 4 35.38 -18.95 5.81
N PRO A 5 34.16 -18.70 6.31
CA PRO A 5 33.08 -18.21 5.49
C PRO A 5 33.34 -16.74 5.16
N ASN A 6 33.42 -16.43 3.87
CA ASN A 6 33.45 -15.06 3.37
C ASN A 6 32.01 -14.52 3.44
N ALA A 7 31.66 -13.87 4.54
CA ALA A 7 30.40 -13.17 4.70
C ALA A 7 30.69 -11.67 4.87
N ASN A 8 30.76 -10.96 3.74
CA ASN A 8 30.62 -9.52 3.70
C ASN A 8 30.10 -9.10 2.33
N THR A 9 28.90 -9.56 2.00
CA THR A 9 28.09 -8.93 0.95
C THR A 9 27.38 -7.75 1.59
N HIS A 10 27.87 -6.53 1.35
CA HIS A 10 27.12 -5.33 1.66
C HIS A 10 25.77 -5.40 0.93
N PRO A 11 24.63 -5.19 1.63
CA PRO A 11 23.33 -5.18 0.96
C PRO A 11 23.32 -4.11 -0.14
N THR A 12 22.73 -4.44 -1.28
CA THR A 12 22.53 -3.46 -2.35
C THR A 12 21.70 -2.27 -1.83
N GLU A 13 21.84 -1.08 -2.43
CA GLU A 13 21.09 0.13 -2.01
C GLU A 13 19.56 -0.07 -2.03
N ARG A 14 19.08 -1.04 -2.81
CA ARG A 14 17.68 -1.50 -2.82
C ARG A 14 17.34 -2.31 -1.57
N GLU A 15 18.20 -3.26 -1.19
CA GLU A 15 18.00 -4.13 -0.02
C GLU A 15 18.04 -3.37 1.30
N SER A 16 18.77 -2.25 1.39
CA SER A 16 18.77 -1.41 2.60
C SER A 16 17.49 -0.58 2.77
N ARG A 17 16.80 -0.26 1.67
CA ARG A 17 15.61 0.61 1.68
C ARG A 17 14.28 -0.13 1.75
N SER A 18 14.21 -1.37 1.24
CA SER A 18 12.99 -2.17 1.27
C SER A 18 12.61 -2.62 2.67
N LEU A 19 11.31 -2.52 3.00
CA LEU A 19 10.75 -3.07 4.22
C LEU A 19 10.86 -4.59 4.21
N THR A 20 11.26 -5.18 5.33
CA THR A 20 11.51 -6.63 5.44
C THR A 20 10.60 -7.31 6.44
N ASN A 21 10.15 -6.62 7.49
CA ASN A 21 9.23 -7.19 8.47
C ASN A 21 8.36 -6.11 9.11
N ILE A 22 7.15 -6.51 9.50
CA ILE A 22 6.25 -5.73 10.35
C ILE A 22 5.82 -6.63 11.51
N PHE A 23 6.08 -6.19 12.73
CA PHE A 23 5.57 -6.84 13.94
C PHE A 23 4.61 -5.90 14.67
N LEU A 24 3.44 -6.42 15.01
CA LEU A 24 2.39 -5.70 15.74
C LEU A 24 1.96 -6.53 16.94
N GLU A 25 1.74 -5.88 18.08
CA GLU A 25 1.17 -6.52 19.26
C GLU A 25 0.23 -5.52 19.94
N GLN A 26 -0.97 -6.00 20.30
CA GLN A 26 -2.06 -5.20 20.85
C GLN A 26 -2.32 -3.89 20.08
N PHE A 27 -2.29 -3.96 18.74
CA PHE A 27 -2.43 -2.80 17.86
C PHE A 27 -3.64 -2.96 16.94
N THR A 28 -4.59 -2.03 17.04
CA THR A 28 -5.84 -1.98 16.27
C THR A 28 -6.62 -3.30 16.35
N ALA A 29 -6.69 -4.06 15.25
CA ALA A 29 -7.38 -5.34 15.21
C ALA A 29 -6.47 -6.52 15.63
N PHE A 30 -5.15 -6.33 15.62
CA PHE A 30 -4.16 -7.39 15.84
C PHE A 30 -3.82 -7.55 17.33
N LYS A 31 -4.05 -8.75 17.88
CA LYS A 31 -3.47 -9.12 19.18
C LYS A 31 -1.97 -9.34 19.05
N ARG A 32 -1.55 -10.08 18.02
CA ARG A 32 -0.16 -10.25 17.63
C ARG A 32 -0.06 -10.58 16.14
N LEU A 33 0.91 -10.00 15.45
CA LEU A 33 1.27 -10.30 14.07
C LEU A 33 2.78 -10.19 13.94
N ASP A 34 3.40 -11.15 13.26
CA ASP A 34 4.80 -11.08 12.84
C ASP A 34 4.87 -11.47 11.36
N LEU A 35 5.15 -10.48 10.52
CA LEU A 35 4.93 -10.55 9.08
C LEU A 35 6.20 -10.23 8.30
N ASN A 36 6.77 -11.25 7.66
CA ASN A 36 7.93 -11.12 6.79
C ASN A 36 7.54 -10.68 5.38
N LEU A 37 8.04 -9.54 4.94
CA LEU A 37 7.80 -8.97 3.61
C LEU A 37 8.88 -9.42 2.61
N GLY A 38 8.48 -9.59 1.35
CA GLY A 38 9.37 -9.68 0.20
C GLY A 38 9.79 -8.30 -0.32
N GLN A 39 10.87 -8.26 -1.11
CA GLN A 39 11.43 -7.02 -1.68
C GLN A 39 10.76 -6.56 -2.98
N GLY A 40 9.84 -7.37 -3.53
CA GLY A 40 9.06 -7.05 -4.71
C GLY A 40 7.63 -6.64 -4.35
N ILE A 41 6.64 -7.43 -4.78
CA ILE A 41 5.23 -7.21 -4.51
C ILE A 41 4.80 -8.07 -3.30
N ASN A 42 4.13 -7.44 -2.34
CA ASN A 42 3.48 -8.09 -1.21
C ASN A 42 1.97 -7.86 -1.35
N VAL A 43 1.19 -8.93 -1.43
CA VAL A 43 -0.26 -8.87 -1.65
C VAL A 43 -0.97 -9.33 -0.38
N PHE A 44 -1.63 -8.41 0.30
CA PHE A 44 -2.50 -8.68 1.44
C PHE A 44 -3.90 -9.04 0.96
N ILE A 45 -4.32 -10.25 1.27
CA ILE A 45 -5.61 -10.84 0.89
C ILE A 45 -6.41 -11.04 2.17
N GLY A 46 -7.70 -10.77 2.14
CA GLY A 46 -8.54 -10.94 3.33
C GLY A 46 -9.91 -10.31 3.15
N ALA A 47 -10.89 -10.74 3.95
CA ALA A 47 -12.18 -10.07 4.00
C ALA A 47 -12.05 -8.60 4.48
N ASN A 48 -13.15 -7.85 4.39
CA ASN A 48 -13.18 -6.49 4.95
C ASN A 48 -13.00 -6.52 6.47
N GLY A 49 -12.23 -5.57 7.01
CA GLY A 49 -11.96 -5.49 8.44
C GLY A 49 -10.95 -6.52 8.98
N THR A 50 -10.15 -7.18 8.13
CA THR A 50 -9.03 -8.04 8.57
C THR A 50 -7.70 -7.29 8.76
N GLY A 51 -7.70 -5.96 8.64
CA GLY A 51 -6.53 -5.12 8.92
C GLY A 51 -5.59 -4.86 7.74
N LYS A 52 -5.95 -5.22 6.51
CA LYS A 52 -5.14 -4.96 5.29
C LYS A 52 -4.69 -3.49 5.18
N THR A 53 -5.65 -2.57 5.19
CA THR A 53 -5.38 -1.11 5.17
C THR A 53 -4.53 -0.65 6.34
N HIS A 54 -4.68 -1.26 7.52
CA HIS A 54 -3.89 -0.89 8.71
C HIS A 54 -2.41 -1.25 8.52
N LEU A 55 -2.11 -2.42 7.92
CA LEU A 55 -0.73 -2.80 7.60
C LEU A 55 -0.11 -1.84 6.59
N LEU A 56 -0.85 -1.49 5.53
CA LEU A 56 -0.38 -0.49 4.57
C LEU A 56 -0.10 0.85 5.24
N LYS A 57 -0.98 1.31 6.14
CA LYS A 57 -0.83 2.59 6.86
C LYS A 57 0.37 2.60 7.81
N VAL A 58 0.60 1.52 8.56
CA VAL A 58 1.80 1.39 9.43
C VAL A 58 3.07 1.46 8.60
N ALA A 59 3.14 0.65 7.53
CA ALA A 59 4.29 0.58 6.67
C ALA A 59 4.55 1.92 5.95
N TYR A 60 3.49 2.58 5.48
CA TYR A 60 3.56 3.89 4.87
C TYR A 60 4.06 4.96 5.84
N ALA A 61 3.51 5.03 7.05
CA ALA A 61 3.96 5.96 8.08
C ALA A 61 5.46 5.77 8.37
N ALA A 62 5.93 4.53 8.51
CA ALA A 62 7.34 4.23 8.75
C ALA A 62 8.25 4.68 7.59
N CYS A 63 7.80 4.59 6.34
CA CYS A 63 8.56 5.13 5.21
C CYS A 63 8.55 6.67 5.18
N ASP A 64 7.36 7.27 5.32
CA ASP A 64 7.15 8.70 5.08
C ASP A 64 7.80 9.61 6.14
N ILE A 65 7.98 9.13 7.39
CA ILE A 65 8.71 9.90 8.42
C ILE A 65 10.16 10.21 8.05
N THR A 66 10.78 9.41 7.18
CA THR A 66 12.14 9.66 6.69
C THR A 66 12.23 10.91 5.79
N LYS A 67 11.09 11.38 5.29
CA LYS A 67 10.96 12.57 4.45
C LYS A 67 10.36 13.76 5.20
N THR A 68 9.34 13.51 6.01
CA THR A 68 8.61 14.57 6.73
C THR A 68 9.31 15.04 8.00
N GLY A 69 10.20 14.24 8.58
CA GLY A 69 10.84 14.57 9.85
C GLY A 69 9.96 14.36 11.08
N LEU A 70 8.73 13.85 10.90
CA LEU A 70 7.79 13.64 12.00
C LEU A 70 8.19 12.44 12.87
N ASP A 71 7.81 12.50 14.15
CA ASP A 71 7.84 11.33 15.02
C ASP A 71 6.92 10.23 14.47
N PHE A 72 7.29 8.97 14.70
CA PHE A 72 6.55 7.83 14.15
C PHE A 72 5.12 7.73 14.72
N ALA A 73 4.93 7.93 16.03
CA ALA A 73 3.61 7.90 16.65
C ALA A 73 2.75 9.12 16.24
N GLU A 74 3.38 10.27 16.02
CA GLU A 74 2.74 11.45 15.44
C GLU A 74 2.23 11.12 14.03
N LYS A 75 3.07 10.57 13.16
CA LYS A 75 2.67 10.18 11.80
C LYS A 75 1.57 9.11 11.80
N LEU A 76 1.67 8.09 12.66
CA LEU A 76 0.62 7.08 12.81
C LEU A 76 -0.72 7.72 13.20
N THR A 77 -0.72 8.65 14.14
CA THR A 77 -1.94 9.35 14.58
C THR A 77 -2.57 10.15 13.44
N ARG A 78 -1.77 10.79 12.58
CA ARG A 78 -2.27 11.56 11.43
C ARG A 78 -2.78 10.68 10.29
N VAL A 79 -2.11 9.55 10.05
CA VAL A 79 -2.45 8.58 8.99
C VAL A 79 -3.70 7.77 9.35
N PHE A 80 -3.88 7.41 10.62
CA PHE A 80 -5.06 6.65 11.08
C PHE A 80 -6.22 7.54 11.55
N LEU A 81 -5.94 8.79 11.89
CA LEU A 81 -6.92 9.77 12.41
C LEU A 81 -7.88 9.17 13.46
N PRO A 82 -7.37 8.62 14.59
CA PRO A 82 -8.25 8.17 15.66
C PRO A 82 -9.06 9.36 16.19
N SER A 83 -10.25 9.08 16.75
CA SER A 83 -11.13 10.12 17.29
C SER A 83 -10.40 10.99 18.32
N GLY A 84 -10.47 12.31 18.14
CA GLY A 84 -9.77 13.29 18.96
C GLY A 84 -8.23 13.26 18.80
N ARG A 85 -7.71 12.56 17.79
CA ARG A 85 -6.27 12.31 17.58
C ARG A 85 -5.59 11.65 18.79
N VAL A 86 -6.37 10.89 19.56
CA VAL A 86 -5.88 10.17 20.74
C VAL A 86 -5.15 8.90 20.31
N LEU A 87 -3.84 8.85 20.54
CA LEU A 87 -2.97 7.74 20.12
C LEU A 87 -3.42 6.40 20.71
N GLY A 88 -3.78 6.37 21.99
CA GLY A 88 -4.17 5.15 22.72
C GLY A 88 -5.36 4.42 22.10
N ARG A 89 -6.19 5.11 21.30
CA ARG A 89 -7.30 4.48 20.54
C ARG A 89 -6.82 3.56 19.41
N LEU A 90 -5.55 3.65 19.02
CA LEU A 90 -4.92 2.70 18.10
C LEU A 90 -4.47 1.41 18.79
N ALA A 91 -4.48 1.34 20.13
CA ALA A 91 -4.27 0.09 20.83
C ALA A 91 -5.48 -0.84 20.63
N LYS A 92 -5.27 -2.15 20.67
CA LYS A 92 -6.34 -3.12 20.56
C LYS A 92 -7.32 -2.94 21.73
N ARG A 93 -8.59 -2.77 21.41
CA ARG A 93 -9.63 -2.49 22.40
C ARG A 93 -9.82 -3.68 23.34
N GLN A 94 -9.56 -3.46 24.63
CA GLN A 94 -9.73 -4.42 25.73
C GLN A 94 -10.18 -3.68 26.99
N GLU A 95 -10.72 -4.40 27.99
CA GLU A 95 -11.13 -3.81 29.27
C GLU A 95 -9.93 -3.34 30.09
N GLU A 96 -8.85 -4.12 30.07
CA GLU A 96 -7.61 -3.81 30.78
C GLU A 96 -6.73 -2.84 29.99
N ARG A 97 -5.85 -2.15 30.72
CA ARG A 97 -4.81 -1.32 30.11
C ARG A 97 -3.83 -2.22 29.36
N VAL A 98 -3.63 -1.95 28.07
CA VAL A 98 -2.71 -2.71 27.22
C VAL A 98 -1.59 -1.83 26.68
N LEU A 99 -0.41 -2.44 26.50
CA LEU A 99 0.72 -1.83 25.81
C LEU A 99 0.68 -2.26 24.34
N ALA A 100 0.46 -1.31 23.44
CA ALA A 100 0.59 -1.52 22.02
C ALA A 100 2.06 -1.41 21.61
N ARG A 101 2.49 -2.30 20.71
CA ARG A 101 3.84 -2.32 20.14
C ARG A 101 3.79 -2.43 18.63
N ILE A 102 4.62 -1.62 17.98
CA ILE A 102 4.79 -1.59 16.53
C ILE A 102 6.29 -1.59 16.24
N ASP A 103 6.75 -2.62 15.54
CA ASP A 103 8.12 -2.71 15.04
C ASP A 103 8.10 -2.82 13.51
N VAL A 104 8.86 -1.97 12.83
CA VAL A 104 9.06 -2.03 11.38
C VAL A 104 10.54 -2.21 11.08
N PHE A 105 10.86 -3.09 10.14
CA PHE A 105 12.23 -3.49 9.82
C PHE A 105 12.55 -3.22 8.34
N ARG A 106 13.78 -2.80 8.06
CA ARG A 106 14.36 -2.73 6.72
C ARG A 106 15.86 -2.99 6.80
N GLY A 107 16.39 -3.90 6.00
CA GLY A 107 17.77 -4.36 6.15
C GLY A 107 18.09 -4.75 7.60
N ASN A 108 19.08 -4.08 8.21
CA ASN A 108 19.45 -4.23 9.62
C ASN A 108 18.87 -3.14 10.54
N LYS A 109 18.03 -2.25 10.02
CA LYS A 109 17.43 -1.12 10.73
C LYS A 109 16.08 -1.52 11.32
N LYS A 110 15.76 -0.92 12.46
CA LYS A 110 14.59 -1.23 13.27
C LYS A 110 13.96 0.07 13.76
N LEU A 111 12.68 0.29 13.47
CA LEU A 111 11.89 1.40 13.98
C LEU A 111 10.85 0.88 14.96
N HIS A 112 10.74 1.54 16.12
CA HIS A 112 9.87 1.13 17.22
C HIS A 112 8.93 2.23 17.63
N ALA A 113 7.69 1.85 17.95
CA ALA A 113 6.79 2.66 18.76
C ALA A 113 6.09 1.80 19.82
N PHE A 114 5.99 2.36 21.02
CA PHE A 114 5.25 1.79 22.15
C PHE A 114 4.32 2.84 22.75
N PHE A 115 3.10 2.48 23.07
CA PHE A 115 2.16 3.36 23.76
C PHE A 115 1.06 2.54 24.46
N TYR A 116 0.50 3.08 25.53
CA TYR A 116 -0.58 2.42 26.26
C TYR A 116 -1.95 2.79 25.68
N SER A 117 -2.97 1.98 25.95
CA SER A 117 -4.36 2.27 25.53
C SER A 117 -4.94 3.56 26.12
N ASP A 118 -4.33 4.10 27.19
CA ASP A 118 -4.68 5.38 27.82
C ASP A 118 -3.78 6.56 27.37
N SER A 119 -2.88 6.36 26.41
CA SER A 119 -2.04 7.42 25.85
C SER A 119 -2.87 8.48 25.12
N GLU A 120 -2.99 9.68 25.69
CA GLU A 120 -3.79 10.77 25.13
C GLU A 120 -3.17 11.43 23.90
N SER A 121 -1.84 11.40 23.76
CA SER A 121 -1.12 12.07 22.67
C SER A 121 0.12 11.31 22.21
N PRO A 122 0.63 11.59 20.99
CA PRO A 122 1.89 11.03 20.48
C PRO A 122 3.10 11.25 21.39
N ALA A 123 3.15 12.37 22.10
CA ALA A 123 4.24 12.70 23.02
C ALA A 123 4.32 11.75 24.23
N SER A 124 3.27 10.98 24.52
CA SER A 124 3.26 9.95 25.57
C SER A 124 3.79 8.59 25.11
N SER A 125 4.15 8.46 23.83
CA SER A 125 4.71 7.24 23.27
C SER A 125 6.23 7.17 23.45
N VAL A 126 6.78 5.97 23.32
CA VAL A 126 8.22 5.75 23.22
C VAL A 126 8.54 5.30 21.80
N THR A 127 9.14 6.20 21.01
CA THR A 127 9.67 5.91 19.68
C THR A 127 11.19 5.74 19.74
N THR A 128 11.74 4.67 19.16
CA THR A 128 13.21 4.48 19.08
C THR A 128 13.64 3.99 17.71
N GLY A 129 14.93 4.17 17.39
CA GLY A 129 15.52 3.78 16.10
C GLY A 129 15.39 4.84 15.00
N TYR A 130 14.70 5.96 15.27
CA TYR A 130 14.44 7.03 14.28
C TYR A 130 15.71 7.54 13.58
N ASP A 131 16.77 7.84 14.33
CA ASP A 131 18.01 8.40 13.75
C ASP A 131 18.61 7.46 12.71
N THR A 132 18.83 6.19 13.09
CA THR A 132 19.30 5.15 12.16
C THR A 132 18.31 4.89 11.02
N TRP A 133 17.01 4.97 11.31
CA TRP A 133 15.94 4.79 10.35
C TRP A 133 15.82 5.96 9.37
N SER A 134 16.36 7.15 9.68
CA SER A 134 16.24 8.32 8.81
C SER A 134 17.52 8.65 8.03
N GLU A 135 18.61 7.90 8.24
CA GLU A 135 19.86 8.01 7.46
C GLU A 135 19.64 7.85 5.94
N ASP A 136 18.70 7.01 5.54
CA ASP A 136 18.30 6.80 4.14
C ASP A 136 16.85 7.20 3.95
N THR A 137 16.61 8.29 3.21
CA THR A 137 15.25 8.70 2.83
C THR A 137 14.59 7.62 1.97
N ILE A 138 13.33 7.33 2.27
CA ILE A 138 12.48 6.43 1.48
C ILE A 138 11.46 7.29 0.74
N GLU A 139 11.52 7.29 -0.59
CA GLU A 139 10.39 7.81 -1.36
C GLU A 139 9.26 6.79 -1.30
N SER A 140 8.12 7.18 -0.75
CA SER A 140 6.95 6.31 -0.63
C SER A 140 5.71 6.99 -1.16
N VAL A 141 4.67 6.25 -1.53
CA VAL A 141 3.35 6.80 -1.87
C VAL A 141 2.24 5.85 -1.46
N PHE A 142 1.16 6.39 -0.89
CA PHE A 142 -0.05 5.65 -0.55
C PHE A 142 -1.18 6.07 -1.49
N ILE A 143 -1.72 5.12 -2.25
CA ILE A 143 -2.92 5.31 -3.08
C ILE A 143 -4.11 4.70 -2.32
N PRO A 144 -5.00 5.53 -1.74
CA PRO A 144 -6.18 5.04 -1.04
C PRO A 144 -7.28 4.60 -2.01
N VAL A 145 -8.27 3.87 -1.48
CA VAL A 145 -9.46 3.45 -2.25
C VAL A 145 -10.17 4.65 -2.89
N LYS A 146 -10.33 5.73 -2.11
CA LYS A 146 -10.96 6.98 -2.54
C LYS A 146 -10.01 7.85 -3.35
N GLU A 147 -10.41 8.17 -4.58
CA GLU A 147 -9.71 9.08 -5.48
C GLU A 147 -9.65 10.52 -4.92
N MET A 148 -8.50 11.21 -5.08
CA MET A 148 -8.27 12.55 -4.49
C MET A 148 -7.92 13.66 -5.49
N LEU A 149 -7.45 13.35 -6.71
CA LEU A 149 -7.00 14.35 -7.69
C LEU A 149 -8.14 15.27 -8.11
N SER A 150 -9.36 14.72 -8.22
CA SER A 150 -10.56 15.52 -8.50
C SER A 150 -10.94 16.49 -7.36
N HIS A 151 -10.38 16.30 -6.17
CA HIS A 151 -10.57 17.15 -4.99
C HIS A 151 -9.36 18.04 -4.68
N GLY A 152 -8.34 18.03 -5.53
CA GLY A 152 -7.09 18.72 -5.27
C GLY A 152 -7.18 20.26 -5.10
N PRO A 153 -7.92 21.00 -5.95
CA PRO A 153 -8.03 22.45 -5.86
C PRO A 153 -8.45 22.93 -4.47
N GLY A 154 -7.62 23.75 -3.83
CA GLY A 154 -7.88 24.32 -2.50
C GLY A 154 -7.76 23.36 -1.32
N PHE A 155 -7.79 22.03 -1.53
CA PHE A 155 -7.72 21.05 -0.45
C PHE A 155 -6.41 21.11 0.32
N ARG A 156 -5.26 21.23 -0.35
CA ARG A 156 -3.94 21.28 0.30
C ARG A 156 -3.80 22.48 1.23
N SER A 157 -4.27 23.64 0.78
CA SER A 157 -4.25 24.87 1.58
C SER A 157 -5.17 24.74 2.80
N LEU A 158 -6.38 24.21 2.62
CA LEU A 158 -7.31 23.96 3.73
C LEU A 158 -6.74 22.95 4.72
N TYR A 159 -6.19 21.84 4.24
CA TYR A 159 -5.57 20.81 5.08
C TYR A 159 -4.41 21.36 5.93
N ALA A 160 -3.57 22.22 5.34
CA ALA A 160 -2.43 22.81 6.03
C ALA A 160 -2.81 23.92 7.03
N GLN A 161 -3.89 24.67 6.78
CA GLN A 161 -4.23 25.89 7.53
C GLN A 161 -5.44 25.75 8.47
N ARG A 162 -6.18 24.65 8.38
CA ARG A 162 -7.42 24.42 9.13
C ARG A 162 -7.45 22.99 9.67
N GLU A 163 -8.24 22.78 10.71
CA GLU A 163 -8.56 21.42 11.15
C GLU A 163 -9.54 20.78 10.17
N VAL A 164 -8.99 20.03 9.21
CA VAL A 164 -9.76 19.20 8.30
C VAL A 164 -9.74 17.76 8.81
N TYR A 165 -10.91 17.16 8.98
CA TYR A 165 -11.05 15.78 9.47
C TYR A 165 -10.84 14.76 8.34
N PHE A 166 -9.61 14.72 7.80
CA PHE A 166 -9.17 13.80 6.76
C PHE A 166 -7.86 13.12 7.16
N GLU A 167 -7.72 11.85 6.79
CA GLU A 167 -6.48 11.10 6.99
C GLU A 167 -5.35 11.73 6.17
N GLU A 168 -4.15 11.83 6.74
CA GLU A 168 -3.02 12.53 6.09
C GLU A 168 -2.61 11.92 4.75
N ILE A 169 -2.87 10.62 4.54
CA ILE A 169 -2.64 9.92 3.27
C ILE A 169 -3.31 10.63 2.07
N HIS A 170 -4.44 11.32 2.28
CA HIS A 170 -5.16 12.03 1.23
C HIS A 170 -4.49 13.35 0.83
N ALA A 171 -3.87 14.07 1.78
CA ALA A 171 -3.07 15.24 1.49
C ALA A 171 -1.72 14.84 0.87
N ASP A 172 -1.12 13.79 1.43
CA ASP A 172 0.15 13.22 1.02
C ASP A 172 0.18 12.78 -0.46
N ILE A 173 -0.90 12.15 -0.95
CA ILE A 173 -0.99 11.73 -2.37
C ILE A 173 -1.09 12.93 -3.31
N LEU A 174 -1.79 13.99 -2.91
CA LEU A 174 -1.88 15.23 -3.68
C LEU A 174 -0.53 15.94 -3.75
N ASP A 175 0.18 16.04 -2.61
CA ASP A 175 1.55 16.59 -2.58
C ASP A 175 2.51 15.88 -3.52
N ARG A 176 2.33 14.57 -3.70
CA ARG A 176 3.10 13.76 -4.65
C ARG A 176 2.64 13.96 -6.09
N ALA A 177 1.33 14.00 -6.33
CA ALA A 177 0.77 14.18 -7.67
C ALA A 177 1.12 15.55 -8.28
N TYR A 178 1.18 16.61 -7.46
CA TYR A 178 1.52 17.96 -7.95
C TYR A 178 3.02 18.19 -8.21
N ARG A 179 3.88 17.21 -7.96
CA ARG A 179 5.31 17.38 -8.25
C ARG A 179 5.55 17.54 -9.75
N PRO A 180 6.45 18.43 -10.16
CA PRO A 180 6.79 18.59 -11.56
C PRO A 180 7.40 17.28 -12.11
N PRO A 181 7.27 17.01 -13.43
CA PRO A 181 7.93 15.89 -14.08
C PRO A 181 9.44 15.87 -13.82
N LEU A 182 10.02 14.67 -13.75
CA LEU A 182 11.48 14.54 -13.63
C LEU A 182 12.18 15.15 -14.86
N ARG A 183 13.29 15.84 -14.62
CA ARG A 183 14.16 16.34 -15.68
C ARG A 183 15.06 15.21 -16.21
N GLY A 184 15.44 15.30 -17.48
CA GLY A 184 16.40 14.39 -18.10
C GLY A 184 15.76 13.26 -18.93
N PRO A 185 16.59 12.39 -19.53
CA PRO A 185 16.11 11.37 -20.45
C PRO A 185 15.35 10.26 -19.71
N LEU A 186 14.18 9.90 -20.23
CA LEU A 186 13.42 8.74 -19.75
C LEU A 186 14.08 7.44 -20.21
N GLY A 187 14.46 6.57 -19.27
CA GLY A 187 14.89 5.20 -19.57
C GLY A 187 13.82 4.41 -20.34
N SER A 188 14.23 3.45 -21.16
CA SER A 188 13.35 2.71 -22.06
C SER A 188 12.20 1.99 -21.33
N ALA A 189 12.49 1.34 -20.21
CA ALA A 189 11.49 0.64 -19.40
C ALA A 189 10.41 1.58 -18.83
N ARG A 190 10.82 2.71 -18.24
CA ARG A 190 9.89 3.73 -17.73
C ARG A 190 9.04 4.33 -18.84
N ARG A 191 9.65 4.61 -20.00
CA ARG A 191 8.93 5.13 -21.18
C ARG A 191 7.86 4.16 -21.67
N ARG A 192 8.11 2.85 -21.59
CA ARG A 192 7.12 1.82 -21.95
C ARG A 192 5.94 1.83 -20.98
N ILE A 193 6.19 1.87 -19.67
CA ILE A 193 5.12 1.99 -18.65
C ILE A 193 4.26 3.23 -18.90
N LEU A 194 4.89 4.39 -19.11
CA LEU A 194 4.17 5.64 -19.37
C LEU A 194 3.32 5.57 -20.63
N ARG A 195 3.81 4.93 -21.71
CA ARG A 195 3.06 4.73 -22.95
C ARG A 195 1.86 3.81 -22.73
N ASP A 196 2.05 2.70 -22.03
CA ASP A 196 0.98 1.72 -21.79
C ASP A 196 -0.12 2.36 -20.93
N LEU A 197 0.26 3.16 -19.92
CA LEU A 197 -0.68 3.98 -19.14
C LEU A 197 -1.38 5.04 -19.98
N GLN A 198 -0.66 5.76 -20.84
CA GLN A 198 -1.22 6.79 -21.73
C GLN A 198 -2.26 6.18 -22.69
N ASN A 199 -1.98 4.97 -23.20
CA ASN A 199 -2.92 4.23 -24.03
C ASN A 199 -4.15 3.78 -23.23
N ALA A 200 -3.97 3.35 -21.98
CA ALA A 200 -5.06 2.89 -21.12
C ALA A 200 -6.02 4.01 -20.71
N VAL A 201 -5.52 5.24 -20.54
CA VAL A 201 -6.34 6.43 -20.28
C VAL A 201 -6.73 7.19 -21.56
N GLU A 202 -6.32 6.71 -22.73
CA GLU A 202 -6.62 7.27 -24.06
C GLU A 202 -6.25 8.77 -24.21
N GLY A 203 -5.17 9.23 -23.57
CA GLY A 203 -4.77 10.63 -23.63
C GLY A 203 -3.56 10.98 -22.78
N GLU A 204 -3.10 12.23 -22.90
CA GLU A 204 -2.00 12.79 -22.09
C GLU A 204 -2.53 13.53 -20.87
N ILE A 205 -1.83 13.45 -19.75
CA ILE A 205 -2.27 14.09 -18.51
C ILE A 205 -1.49 15.38 -18.31
N THR A 206 -2.23 16.46 -18.08
CA THR A 206 -1.67 17.79 -17.82
C THR A 206 -2.24 18.37 -16.53
N VAL A 207 -1.49 19.29 -15.93
CA VAL A 207 -1.91 19.98 -14.70
C VAL A 207 -1.87 21.48 -14.96
N LYS A 208 -2.98 22.16 -14.67
CA LYS A 208 -3.11 23.62 -14.81
C LYS A 208 -3.90 24.16 -13.62
N ASN A 209 -3.38 25.18 -12.95
CA ASN A 209 -4.04 25.81 -11.79
C ASN A 209 -4.50 24.81 -10.70
N GLU A 210 -3.65 23.84 -10.37
CA GLU A 210 -3.97 22.73 -9.46
C GLU A 210 -5.08 21.77 -9.93
N GLU A 211 -5.59 21.92 -11.14
CA GLU A 211 -6.54 21.00 -11.76
C GLU A 211 -5.83 20.03 -12.70
N PHE A 212 -6.24 18.76 -12.66
CA PHE A 212 -5.75 17.71 -13.54
C PHE A 212 -6.67 17.57 -14.75
N PHE A 213 -6.09 17.47 -15.93
CA PHE A 213 -6.81 17.33 -17.20
C PHE A 213 -6.27 16.16 -18.00
N LEU A 214 -7.17 15.44 -18.68
CA LEU A 214 -6.86 14.48 -19.72
C LEU A 214 -7.01 15.16 -21.09
N GLN A 215 -5.90 15.31 -21.80
CA GLN A 215 -5.86 15.80 -23.17
C GLN A 215 -6.03 14.63 -24.14
N THR A 216 -7.13 14.66 -24.88
CA THR A 216 -7.46 13.67 -25.91
C THR A 216 -7.45 14.32 -27.29
N GLY A 217 -7.58 13.53 -28.35
CA GLY A 217 -7.79 14.07 -29.71
C GLY A 217 -9.08 14.91 -29.85
N HIS A 218 -10.01 14.80 -28.90
CA HIS A 218 -11.30 15.50 -28.90
C HIS A 218 -11.32 16.73 -27.98
N GLY A 219 -10.21 17.07 -27.33
CA GLY A 219 -10.09 18.20 -26.42
C GLY A 219 -9.61 17.79 -25.02
N ASN A 220 -9.65 18.75 -24.10
CA ASN A 220 -9.26 18.56 -22.71
C ASN A 220 -10.50 18.24 -21.86
N LEU A 221 -10.39 17.21 -21.03
CA LEU A 221 -11.41 16.86 -20.04
C LEU A 221 -10.83 17.02 -18.63
N GLU A 222 -11.55 17.72 -17.75
CA GLU A 222 -11.23 17.78 -16.33
C GLU A 222 -11.30 16.38 -15.71
N PHE A 223 -10.39 16.06 -14.79
CA PHE A 223 -10.43 14.78 -14.07
C PHE A 223 -11.77 14.57 -13.33
N THR A 224 -12.42 15.63 -12.89
CA THR A 224 -13.75 15.58 -12.26
C THR A 224 -14.82 14.95 -13.17
N LEU A 225 -14.65 15.01 -14.49
CA LEU A 225 -15.55 14.43 -15.50
C LEU A 225 -15.15 13.01 -15.93
N LEU A 226 -14.01 12.50 -15.48
CA LEU A 226 -13.54 11.15 -15.82
C LEU A 226 -14.11 10.09 -14.87
N ALA A 227 -14.26 8.87 -15.39
CA ALA A 227 -14.52 7.70 -14.57
C ALA A 227 -13.40 7.49 -13.55
N GLU A 228 -13.75 7.03 -12.34
CA GLU A 228 -12.78 6.93 -11.24
C GLU A 228 -11.61 5.99 -11.54
N GLY A 229 -11.86 4.88 -12.24
CA GLY A 229 -10.80 3.99 -12.71
C GLY A 229 -9.77 4.70 -13.61
N MET A 230 -10.21 5.59 -14.50
CA MET A 230 -9.33 6.38 -15.37
C MET A 230 -8.47 7.35 -14.55
N ARG A 231 -9.06 7.98 -13.53
CA ARG A 231 -8.32 8.87 -12.61
C ARG A 231 -7.22 8.13 -11.86
N LYS A 232 -7.45 6.89 -11.44
CA LYS A 232 -6.43 6.05 -10.77
C LYS A 232 -5.26 5.70 -11.67
N LEU A 233 -5.54 5.29 -12.91
CA LEU A 233 -4.48 5.05 -13.89
C LEU A 233 -3.73 6.34 -14.24
N GLY A 234 -4.45 7.46 -14.29
CA GLY A 234 -3.84 8.76 -14.50
C GLY A 234 -2.94 9.19 -13.34
N LEU A 235 -3.35 8.96 -12.10
CA LEU A 235 -2.50 9.15 -10.93
C LEU A 235 -1.24 8.28 -11.01
N LEU A 236 -1.37 7.01 -11.38
CA LEU A 236 -0.20 6.13 -11.55
C LEU A 236 0.76 6.68 -12.61
N TRP A 237 0.24 7.17 -13.74
CA TRP A 237 1.04 7.82 -14.78
C TRP A 237 1.80 9.03 -14.23
N ILE A 238 1.13 9.90 -13.48
CA ILE A 238 1.75 11.10 -12.87
C ILE A 238 2.89 10.69 -11.94
N LEU A 239 2.67 9.71 -11.05
CA LEU A 239 3.67 9.25 -10.08
C LEU A 239 4.87 8.60 -10.76
N VAL A 240 4.65 7.86 -11.85
CA VAL A 240 5.73 7.34 -12.70
C VAL A 240 6.43 8.48 -13.42
N GLN A 241 5.73 9.51 -13.91
CA GLN A 241 6.28 10.64 -14.69
C GLN A 241 7.07 11.65 -13.85
N ASN A 242 6.68 11.87 -12.61
CA ASN A 242 7.37 12.78 -11.69
C ASN A 242 8.42 12.10 -10.81
N GLY A 243 8.63 10.79 -11.00
CA GLY A 243 9.71 10.04 -10.34
C GLY A 243 9.40 9.62 -8.91
N THR A 244 8.17 9.80 -8.44
CA THR A 244 7.74 9.26 -7.15
C THR A 244 7.83 7.72 -7.15
N LEU A 245 7.51 7.09 -8.28
CA LEU A 245 7.66 5.65 -8.50
C LEU A 245 8.92 5.36 -9.33
N GLN A 246 10.02 5.09 -8.62
CA GLN A 246 11.32 4.76 -9.21
C GLN A 246 12.10 3.76 -8.34
N ASN A 247 13.29 3.35 -8.77
CA ASN A 247 14.11 2.39 -8.02
C ASN A 247 14.32 2.82 -6.57
N GLY A 248 14.03 1.92 -5.62
CA GLY A 248 14.14 2.17 -4.18
C GLY A 248 12.92 2.85 -3.54
N SER A 249 11.91 3.21 -4.32
CA SER A 249 10.64 3.73 -3.79
C SER A 249 9.70 2.61 -3.32
N VAL A 250 8.72 2.97 -2.48
CA VAL A 250 7.69 2.04 -1.97
C VAL A 250 6.29 2.52 -2.34
N LEU A 251 5.53 1.67 -3.04
CA LEU A 251 4.13 1.90 -3.39
C LEU A 251 3.22 1.12 -2.43
N PHE A 252 2.30 1.82 -1.77
CA PHE A 252 1.20 1.23 -1.02
C PHE A 252 -0.09 1.50 -1.79
N TRP A 253 -0.85 0.46 -2.13
CA TRP A 253 -2.10 0.62 -2.88
C TRP A 253 -3.23 -0.19 -2.24
N ASP A 254 -4.24 0.52 -1.76
CA ASP A 254 -5.45 -0.07 -1.18
C ASP A 254 -6.53 -0.23 -2.27
N GLU A 255 -6.94 -1.48 -2.51
CA GLU A 255 -7.93 -1.90 -3.50
C GLU A 255 -7.70 -1.31 -4.91
N PRO A 256 -6.56 -1.61 -5.55
CA PRO A 256 -6.21 -1.05 -6.86
C PRO A 256 -7.21 -1.38 -7.97
N GLU A 257 -7.95 -2.48 -7.86
CA GLU A 257 -8.99 -2.95 -8.77
C GLU A 257 -10.27 -2.09 -8.76
N THR A 258 -10.52 -1.35 -7.69
CA THR A 258 -11.84 -0.73 -7.51
C THR A 258 -12.11 0.32 -8.59
N ASN A 259 -13.28 0.19 -9.23
CA ASN A 259 -13.74 0.99 -10.37
C ASN A 259 -12.95 0.75 -11.69
N LEU A 260 -12.18 -0.33 -11.80
CA LEU A 260 -11.57 -0.78 -13.05
C LEU A 260 -12.36 -1.94 -13.67
N ASN A 261 -12.36 -1.99 -15.00
CA ASN A 261 -12.85 -3.16 -15.72
C ASN A 261 -11.74 -4.22 -15.86
N PRO A 262 -12.07 -5.48 -16.17
CA PRO A 262 -11.08 -6.57 -16.22
C PRO A 262 -9.88 -6.30 -17.14
N LYS A 263 -10.09 -5.68 -18.31
CA LYS A 263 -9.02 -5.35 -19.25
C LYS A 263 -8.04 -4.32 -18.69
N LEU A 264 -8.52 -3.38 -17.88
CA LEU A 264 -7.66 -2.41 -17.20
C LEU A 264 -6.94 -3.02 -16.01
N CYS A 265 -7.54 -4.01 -15.34
CA CYS A 265 -6.85 -4.80 -14.31
C CYS A 265 -5.67 -5.56 -14.91
N GLU A 266 -5.83 -6.18 -16.09
CA GLU A 266 -4.73 -6.82 -16.85
C GLU A 266 -3.56 -5.84 -17.07
N VAL A 267 -3.85 -4.64 -17.59
CA VAL A 267 -2.84 -3.61 -17.83
C VAL A 267 -2.18 -3.13 -16.52
N LEU A 268 -2.97 -2.94 -15.47
CA LEU A 268 -2.50 -2.53 -14.16
C LEU A 268 -1.50 -3.53 -13.59
N ILE A 269 -1.79 -4.84 -13.63
CA ILE A 269 -0.89 -5.87 -13.10
C ILE A 269 0.43 -5.93 -13.88
N ASP A 270 0.40 -5.83 -15.22
CA ASP A 270 1.63 -5.77 -16.03
C ASP A 270 2.50 -4.58 -15.63
N ILE A 271 1.89 -3.42 -15.39
CA ILE A 271 2.59 -2.23 -14.93
C ILE A 271 3.20 -2.44 -13.54
N LEU A 272 2.46 -3.02 -12.59
CA LEU A 272 2.96 -3.27 -11.23
C LEU A 272 4.15 -4.24 -11.25
N LEU A 273 4.09 -5.31 -12.03
CA LEU A 273 5.22 -6.23 -12.22
C LEU A 273 6.43 -5.50 -12.83
N ARG A 274 6.23 -4.62 -13.82
CA ARG A 274 7.32 -3.81 -14.40
C ARG A 274 7.90 -2.81 -13.42
N LEU A 275 7.10 -2.18 -12.58
CA LEU A 275 7.57 -1.31 -11.49
C LEU A 275 8.40 -2.11 -10.47
N GLN A 276 7.96 -3.32 -10.14
CA GLN A 276 8.74 -4.23 -9.29
C GLN A 276 10.11 -4.54 -9.91
N ARG A 277 10.14 -4.85 -11.21
CA ARG A 277 11.39 -5.11 -11.95
C ARG A 277 12.30 -3.87 -12.01
N LEU A 278 11.74 -2.67 -11.94
CA LEU A 278 12.48 -1.41 -11.81
C LEU A 278 12.96 -1.10 -10.38
N GLY A 279 12.69 -1.97 -9.42
CA GLY A 279 13.16 -1.84 -8.04
C GLY A 279 12.21 -1.08 -7.12
N VAL A 280 10.95 -0.90 -7.51
CA VAL A 280 9.89 -0.42 -6.62
C VAL A 280 9.43 -1.59 -5.74
N GLN A 281 9.38 -1.40 -4.43
CA GLN A 281 8.68 -2.34 -3.54
C GLN A 281 7.20 -1.98 -3.51
N ILE A 282 6.32 -2.96 -3.65
CA ILE A 282 4.88 -2.73 -3.77
C ILE A 282 4.16 -3.52 -2.68
N LEU A 283 3.25 -2.86 -1.97
CA LEU A 283 2.39 -3.47 -0.98
C LEU A 283 0.94 -3.18 -1.38
N ILE A 284 0.18 -4.22 -1.68
CA ILE A 284 -1.19 -4.14 -2.19
C ILE A 284 -2.12 -4.76 -1.17
N ALA A 285 -3.23 -4.09 -0.88
CA ALA A 285 -4.35 -4.68 -0.18
C ALA A 285 -5.48 -4.93 -1.18
N THR A 286 -5.98 -6.15 -1.23
CA THR A 286 -7.07 -6.52 -2.13
C THR A 286 -7.92 -7.62 -1.49
N HIS A 287 -9.14 -7.75 -1.97
CA HIS A 287 -10.00 -8.91 -1.71
C HIS A 287 -10.47 -9.54 -3.04
N ASP A 288 -9.92 -9.08 -4.16
CA ASP A 288 -10.37 -9.39 -5.50
C ASP A 288 -9.56 -10.53 -6.12
N PHE A 289 -10.28 -11.55 -6.59
CA PHE A 289 -9.68 -12.72 -7.21
C PHE A 289 -9.07 -12.44 -8.58
N ALA A 290 -9.63 -11.52 -9.36
CA ALA A 290 -9.10 -11.18 -10.67
C ALA A 290 -7.67 -10.61 -10.54
N ILE A 291 -7.41 -9.78 -9.53
CA ILE A 291 -6.05 -9.30 -9.23
C ILE A 291 -5.08 -10.44 -8.95
N LEU A 292 -5.49 -11.42 -8.12
CA LEU A 292 -4.65 -12.56 -7.80
C LEU A 292 -4.41 -13.45 -9.02
N LYS A 293 -5.47 -13.70 -9.79
CA LYS A 293 -5.38 -14.54 -10.98
C LYS A 293 -4.51 -13.91 -12.05
N GLU A 294 -4.63 -12.61 -12.24
CA GLU A 294 -3.84 -11.87 -13.20
C GLU A 294 -2.35 -11.81 -12.80
N LEU A 295 -2.05 -11.65 -11.51
CA LEU A 295 -0.68 -11.81 -11.00
C LEU A 295 -0.16 -13.22 -11.31
N GLU A 296 -0.91 -14.27 -10.99
CA GLU A 296 -0.51 -15.65 -11.27
C GLU A 296 -0.22 -15.89 -12.77
N LEU A 297 -1.05 -15.34 -13.66
CA LEU A 297 -0.94 -15.52 -15.11
C LEU A 297 0.23 -14.75 -15.73
N GLN A 298 0.55 -13.56 -15.21
CA GLN A 298 1.57 -12.67 -15.79
C GLN A 298 2.95 -12.81 -15.13
N MET A 299 3.02 -13.35 -13.92
CA MET A 299 4.28 -13.56 -13.21
C MET A 299 5.26 -14.45 -13.98
N THR A 300 6.53 -14.08 -13.93
CA THR A 300 7.65 -14.85 -14.48
C THR A 300 8.59 -15.29 -13.37
N ALA A 301 9.50 -16.22 -13.65
CA ALA A 301 10.44 -16.75 -12.64
C ALA A 301 11.36 -15.69 -11.99
N GLY A 302 11.53 -14.52 -12.61
CA GLY A 302 12.32 -13.41 -12.05
C GLY A 302 11.53 -12.45 -11.17
N ASP A 303 10.20 -12.57 -11.12
CA ASP A 303 9.34 -11.70 -10.33
C ASP A 303 9.30 -12.16 -8.88
N GLN A 304 9.35 -11.19 -7.97
CA GLN A 304 9.32 -11.44 -6.53
C GLN A 304 7.95 -11.03 -5.99
N VAL A 305 7.05 -12.00 -5.88
CA VAL A 305 5.70 -11.78 -5.34
C VAL A 305 5.50 -12.67 -4.12
N ARG A 306 4.93 -12.11 -3.06
CA ARG A 306 4.53 -12.83 -1.86
C ARG A 306 3.08 -12.49 -1.54
N PHE A 307 2.30 -13.52 -1.24
CA PHE A 307 0.90 -13.40 -0.87
C PHE A 307 0.75 -13.61 0.64
N HIS A 308 -0.15 -12.83 1.25
CA HIS A 308 -0.37 -12.76 2.67
C HIS A 308 -1.87 -12.82 2.95
N ALA A 309 -2.39 -13.99 3.34
CA ALA A 309 -3.78 -14.16 3.71
C ALA A 309 -4.00 -13.75 5.18
N LEU A 310 -4.79 -12.71 5.39
CA LEU A 310 -5.27 -12.26 6.69
C LEU A 310 -6.65 -12.84 6.96
N TYR A 311 -6.76 -13.61 8.03
CA TYR A 311 -7.98 -14.31 8.41
C TYR A 311 -8.20 -14.24 9.93
N ARG A 312 -9.45 -14.43 10.35
CA ARG A 312 -9.80 -14.61 11.75
C ARG A 312 -9.77 -16.10 12.05
N ASP A 313 -8.97 -16.49 13.03
CA ASP A 313 -8.93 -17.89 13.46
C ASP A 313 -10.23 -18.26 14.18
N VAL A 314 -10.77 -19.42 13.85
CA VAL A 314 -12.07 -19.87 14.37
C VAL A 314 -11.99 -20.22 15.86
N SER A 315 -10.81 -20.57 16.39
CA SER A 315 -10.65 -21.01 17.78
C SER A 315 -10.72 -19.87 18.80
N ASP A 316 -10.20 -18.68 18.46
CA ASP A 316 -10.12 -17.54 19.38
C ASP A 316 -10.56 -16.20 18.78
N GLY A 317 -10.96 -16.18 17.49
CA GLY A 317 -11.41 -14.97 16.79
C GLY A 317 -10.29 -13.97 16.46
N GLU A 318 -9.04 -14.32 16.77
CA GLU A 318 -7.90 -13.44 16.59
C GLU A 318 -7.39 -13.44 15.14
N LEU A 319 -6.97 -12.26 14.69
CA LEU A 319 -6.40 -12.10 13.36
C LEU A 319 -5.02 -12.76 13.28
N ARG A 320 -4.85 -13.61 12.28
CA ARG A 320 -3.59 -14.27 11.92
C ARG A 320 -3.25 -13.97 10.46
N CYS A 321 -2.01 -14.27 10.10
CA CYS A 321 -1.55 -14.16 8.72
C CYS A 321 -0.86 -15.46 8.30
N GLU A 322 -1.25 -15.97 7.14
CA GLU A 322 -0.53 -16.99 6.41
C GLU A 322 0.18 -16.36 5.22
N SER A 323 1.37 -16.84 4.86
CA SER A 323 2.13 -16.27 3.74
C SER A 323 2.66 -17.36 2.82
N ALA A 324 2.59 -17.11 1.51
CA ALA A 324 3.05 -18.05 0.50
C ALA A 324 3.62 -17.34 -0.73
N SER A 325 4.33 -18.10 -1.58
CA SER A 325 4.83 -17.62 -2.88
C SER A 325 3.77 -17.66 -3.98
N LEU A 326 2.76 -18.53 -3.85
CA LEU A 326 1.69 -18.70 -4.83
C LEU A 326 0.33 -18.71 -4.12
N PRO A 327 -0.73 -18.16 -4.72
CA PRO A 327 -2.04 -18.05 -4.06
C PRO A 327 -2.63 -19.40 -3.61
N PHE A 328 -2.53 -20.45 -4.44
CA PHE A 328 -3.10 -21.77 -4.13
C PHE A 328 -2.43 -22.49 -2.95
N GLN A 329 -1.29 -21.98 -2.46
CA GLN A 329 -0.59 -22.53 -1.30
C GLN A 329 -1.18 -22.02 0.02
N LEU A 330 -2.03 -20.99 -0.03
CA LEU A 330 -2.68 -20.41 1.15
C LEU A 330 -3.87 -21.27 1.55
N GLN A 331 -3.84 -21.82 2.77
CA GLN A 331 -4.94 -22.62 3.30
C GLN A 331 -6.14 -21.77 3.70
N HIS A 332 -5.92 -20.54 4.15
CA HIS A 332 -6.95 -19.63 4.66
C HIS A 332 -7.28 -18.51 3.68
N SER A 333 -7.40 -18.82 2.39
CA SER A 333 -7.81 -17.86 1.38
C SER A 333 -9.32 -17.60 1.46
N PRO A 334 -9.78 -16.38 1.78
CA PRO A 334 -11.22 -16.06 1.80
C PRO A 334 -11.89 -16.26 0.43
N ILE A 335 -11.07 -16.26 -0.61
CA ILE A 335 -11.49 -16.46 -1.99
C ILE A 335 -11.90 -17.91 -2.20
N ASP A 336 -11.16 -18.88 -1.66
CA ASP A 336 -11.50 -20.30 -1.85
C ASP A 336 -12.82 -20.66 -1.15
N GLU A 337 -13.10 -20.06 0.02
CA GLU A 337 -14.38 -20.21 0.71
C GLU A 337 -15.53 -19.55 -0.06
N ALA A 338 -15.34 -18.32 -0.58
CA ALA A 338 -16.37 -17.62 -1.34
C ALA A 338 -16.65 -18.29 -2.69
N PHE A 339 -15.63 -18.78 -3.38
CA PHE A 339 -15.79 -19.52 -4.64
C PHE A 339 -16.41 -20.90 -4.41
N SER A 340 -15.99 -21.65 -3.38
CA SER A 340 -16.63 -22.92 -3.04
C SER A 340 -18.11 -22.70 -2.76
N SER A 341 -18.48 -21.68 -1.99
CA SER A 341 -19.88 -21.33 -1.75
C SER A 341 -20.64 -20.91 -3.02
N LEU A 342 -20.03 -20.16 -3.93
CA LEU A 342 -20.66 -19.78 -5.20
C LEU A 342 -20.86 -20.99 -6.11
N TYR A 343 -19.86 -21.86 -6.23
CA TYR A 343 -19.95 -23.12 -6.98
C TYR A 343 -20.98 -24.06 -6.36
N ASP A 344 -20.99 -24.22 -5.04
CA ASP A 344 -21.98 -25.04 -4.34
C ASP A 344 -23.40 -24.52 -4.60
N ARG A 345 -23.62 -23.21 -4.54
CA ARG A 345 -24.91 -22.58 -4.85
C ARG A 345 -25.29 -22.69 -6.33
N GLU A 346 -24.32 -22.65 -7.24
CA GLU A 346 -24.54 -22.85 -8.67
C GLU A 346 -24.89 -24.32 -8.98
N ILE A 347 -24.24 -25.26 -8.30
CA ILE A 347 -24.55 -26.70 -8.34
C ILE A 347 -25.94 -26.96 -7.75
N GLU A 348 -26.28 -26.40 -6.57
CA GLU A 348 -27.62 -26.49 -5.97
C GLU A 348 -28.71 -25.96 -6.92
N ARG A 349 -28.45 -24.83 -7.58
CA ARG A 349 -29.36 -24.27 -8.59
C ARG A 349 -29.47 -25.17 -9.84
N SER A 350 -28.36 -25.76 -10.28
CA SER A 350 -28.31 -26.61 -11.48
C SER A 350 -28.85 -28.02 -11.24
N LEU A 351 -28.80 -28.52 -10.00
CA LEU A 351 -29.35 -29.81 -9.56
C LEU A 351 -30.84 -29.72 -9.21
N GLY A 352 -31.47 -28.55 -9.37
CA GLY A 352 -32.90 -28.38 -9.15
C GLY A 352 -33.26 -28.42 -7.66
N GLY A 353 -32.74 -27.48 -6.87
CA GLY A 353 -33.35 -27.11 -5.61
C GLY A 353 -34.77 -26.60 -5.83
N ASP A 354 -35.72 -27.53 -5.95
CA ASP A 354 -37.15 -27.30 -5.79
C ASP A 354 -37.39 -26.99 -4.31
N GLU A 355 -37.66 -25.72 -4.00
CA GLU A 355 -38.76 -25.28 -3.13
C GLU A 355 -39.19 -23.84 -3.47
#